data_AF-A0A8J4A701-F1
#
_entry.id   AF-A0A8J4A701-F1
#
_cell.length_a   1.000
_cell.length_b   1.000
_cell.length_c   1.000
_cell.angle_alpha   90.00
_cell.angle_beta   90.00
_cell.angle_gamma   90.00
#
_symmetry.space_group_name_H-M   'P 1'
#
loop_
_entity.id
_entity.type
_entity.pdbx_description
1 polymer ?
#
loop_
_entity_poly.entity_id
_entity_poly.type
_entity_poly.pdbx_seq_one_letter_code
_entity_poly.pdbx_strand_id
1 'polypeptide(L)'
;MRPAGPGPHPVLLFVHGGPHTQLGWEVFDEAQVYTGAGYAVVFGNPRGSSGYGRAHGRAGAHDFAIGSAAPDLLALLDAALADGDLDGDRVGVMGGSYGGTMTAWLAAHHSEQDLVCPLEQAQRLFFTLKRAGTPVELVIFPGEGHELSRSGLPSHRLARFDVVLEWWDRHLRSGRPQVDTTGQSPHRPPHSVRI
;
A
#
# COMPACT_ATOMS: atom_id res chain seq x y z
N MET A 1 -5.29 -5.04 11.39
CA MET A 1 -6.64 -4.51 11.61
C MET A 1 -7.63 -5.29 10.77
N ARG A 2 -8.75 -5.74 11.35
CA ARG A 2 -9.72 -6.62 10.66
C ARG A 2 -11.01 -5.85 10.33
N PRO A 3 -11.61 -6.09 9.16
CA PRO A 3 -12.93 -5.58 8.83
C PRO A 3 -14.01 -6.31 9.65
N ALA A 4 -15.20 -5.71 9.74
CA ALA A 4 -16.36 -6.37 10.32
C ALA A 4 -17.01 -7.36 9.32
N GLY A 5 -17.72 -8.35 9.85
CA GLY A 5 -18.47 -9.32 9.04
C GLY A 5 -17.70 -10.60 8.71
N PRO A 6 -18.36 -11.56 8.04
CA PRO A 6 -17.78 -12.87 7.75
C PRO A 6 -16.65 -12.78 6.71
N GLY A 7 -15.57 -13.53 6.95
CA GLY A 7 -14.47 -13.71 6.00
C GLY A 7 -14.73 -14.82 4.96
N PRO A 8 -13.70 -15.25 4.21
CA PRO A 8 -12.32 -14.77 4.29
C PRO A 8 -12.14 -13.39 3.62
N HIS A 9 -11.40 -12.51 4.27
CA HIS A 9 -11.22 -11.12 3.85
C HIS A 9 -9.95 -10.96 2.99
N PRO A 10 -10.02 -10.25 1.84
CA PRO A 10 -8.82 -9.90 1.09
C PRO A 10 -7.88 -9.04 1.96
N VAL A 11 -6.57 -9.23 1.79
CA VAL A 11 -5.54 -8.69 2.67
C VAL A 11 -4.75 -7.59 1.98
N LEU A 12 -4.50 -6.49 2.67
CA LEU A 12 -3.58 -5.43 2.28
C LEU A 12 -2.43 -5.39 3.28
N LEU A 13 -1.23 -5.77 2.83
CA LEU A 13 0.01 -5.56 3.56
C LEU A 13 0.44 -4.09 3.38
N PHE A 14 0.33 -3.30 4.44
CA PHE A 14 0.73 -1.90 4.45
C PHE A 14 2.14 -1.73 5.05
N VAL A 15 3.03 -1.07 4.29
CA VAL A 15 4.40 -0.75 4.68
C VAL A 15 4.51 0.75 4.94
N HIS A 16 4.95 1.12 6.14
CA HIS A 16 5.10 2.53 6.54
C HIS A 16 6.29 3.22 5.83
N GLY A 17 6.25 4.57 5.77
CA GLY A 17 7.36 5.39 5.28
C GLY A 17 8.52 5.48 6.29
N GLY A 18 9.69 5.97 5.89
CA GLY A 18 10.88 5.94 6.76
C GLY A 18 12.16 5.63 5.98
N PRO A 19 12.98 4.62 6.38
CA PRO A 19 12.60 3.43 7.13
C PRO A 19 12.54 3.62 8.65
N HIS A 20 13.17 4.66 9.19
CA HIS A 20 13.28 4.89 10.63
C HIS A 20 12.09 5.64 11.23
N THR A 21 10.90 5.08 11.07
CA THR A 21 9.68 5.50 11.76
C THR A 21 8.96 4.27 12.33
N GLN A 22 7.80 4.44 12.92
CA GLN A 22 6.98 3.32 13.41
C GLN A 22 5.50 3.63 13.27
N LEU A 23 4.71 2.59 13.00
CA LEU A 23 3.29 2.59 13.31
C LEU A 23 3.09 2.23 14.78
N GLY A 24 2.06 2.78 15.39
CA GLY A 24 1.77 2.57 16.80
C GLY A 24 0.27 2.52 17.05
N TRP A 25 -0.12 3.09 18.18
CA TRP A 25 -1.51 3.12 18.65
C TRP A 25 -2.28 4.36 18.17
N GLU A 26 -1.70 5.13 17.26
CA GLU A 26 -2.30 6.35 16.73
C GLU A 26 -3.41 6.02 15.74
N VAL A 27 -4.34 6.96 15.56
CA VAL A 27 -5.38 6.84 14.55
C VAL A 27 -4.71 6.86 13.18
N PHE A 28 -4.83 5.74 12.47
CA PHE A 28 -4.34 5.58 11.12
C PHE A 28 -5.52 5.52 10.15
N ASP A 29 -5.89 6.68 9.61
CA ASP A 29 -7.06 6.87 8.75
C ASP A 29 -7.09 5.92 7.55
N GLU A 30 -5.96 5.68 6.89
CA GLU A 30 -5.93 4.77 5.74
C GLU A 30 -6.34 3.34 6.12
N ALA A 31 -5.84 2.82 7.26
CA ALA A 31 -6.26 1.50 7.72
C ALA A 31 -7.75 1.45 8.06
N GLN A 32 -8.31 2.52 8.63
CA GLN A 32 -9.74 2.62 8.91
C GLN A 32 -10.58 2.63 7.62
N VAL A 33 -10.15 3.37 6.60
CA VAL A 33 -10.83 3.44 5.30
C VAL A 33 -10.85 2.06 4.63
N TYR A 34 -9.70 1.39 4.55
CA TYR A 34 -9.63 0.08 3.87
C TYR A 34 -10.35 -1.02 4.64
N THR A 35 -10.29 -1.02 5.97
CA THR A 35 -11.08 -1.96 6.79
C THR A 35 -12.58 -1.67 6.73
N GLY A 36 -12.99 -0.41 6.72
CA GLY A 36 -14.38 -0.01 6.46
C GLY A 36 -14.87 -0.47 5.09
N ALA A 37 -13.98 -0.49 4.10
CA ALA A 37 -14.25 -1.04 2.77
C ALA A 37 -14.17 -2.57 2.70
N GLY A 38 -13.91 -3.28 3.81
CA GLY A 38 -13.94 -4.75 3.86
C GLY A 38 -12.62 -5.43 3.48
N TYR A 39 -11.48 -4.75 3.62
CA TYR A 39 -10.14 -5.32 3.47
C TYR A 39 -9.48 -5.50 4.84
N ALA A 40 -8.80 -6.63 5.07
CA ALA A 40 -7.94 -6.79 6.22
C ALA A 40 -6.63 -6.05 5.99
N VAL A 41 -6.23 -5.17 6.91
CA VAL A 41 -4.98 -4.40 6.77
C VAL A 41 -3.95 -4.95 7.74
N VAL A 42 -2.87 -5.52 7.21
CA VAL A 42 -1.74 -6.04 7.99
C VAL A 42 -0.62 -5.02 7.93
N PHE A 43 -0.12 -4.60 9.09
CA PHE A 43 1.00 -3.68 9.18
C PHE A 43 1.80 -3.96 10.45
N GLY A 44 3.07 -3.59 10.44
CA GLY A 44 3.98 -3.79 11.56
C GLY A 44 5.24 -2.96 11.38
N ASN A 45 6.16 -3.13 12.33
CA ASN A 45 7.41 -2.38 12.41
C ASN A 45 8.59 -3.33 12.14
N PRO A 46 8.96 -3.58 10.87
CA PRO A 46 10.08 -4.46 10.55
C PRO A 46 11.41 -3.89 11.03
N ARG A 47 12.50 -4.67 10.96
CA ARG A 47 13.85 -4.16 11.17
C ARG A 47 14.11 -2.93 10.30
N GLY A 48 14.73 -1.90 10.89
CA GLY A 48 14.85 -0.54 10.34
C GLY A 48 13.91 0.48 11.00
N SER A 49 12.77 0.05 11.54
CA SER A 49 11.81 0.91 12.24
C SER A 49 12.38 1.51 13.54
N SER A 50 11.78 2.62 13.99
CA SER A 50 12.07 3.22 15.30
C SER A 50 11.34 2.49 16.44
N GLY A 51 11.69 2.79 17.70
CA GLY A 51 10.93 2.33 18.88
C GLY A 51 11.36 1.00 19.49
N TYR A 52 12.23 0.23 18.83
CA TYR A 52 12.66 -1.11 19.26
C TYR A 52 14.16 -1.17 19.61
N GLY A 53 14.75 -0.03 19.93
CA GLY A 53 16.16 0.11 20.28
C GLY A 53 17.10 0.26 19.06
N ARG A 54 18.35 0.60 19.36
CA ARG A 54 19.35 1.00 18.35
C ARG A 54 19.70 -0.12 17.38
N ALA A 55 19.76 -1.37 17.84
CA ALA A 55 20.10 -2.50 17.00
C ALA A 55 19.02 -2.73 15.92
N HIS A 56 17.73 -2.70 16.33
CA HIS A 56 16.59 -2.84 15.42
C HIS A 56 16.54 -1.70 14.41
N GLY A 57 16.67 -0.46 14.87
CA GLY A 57 16.57 0.71 13.99
C GLY A 57 17.76 0.91 13.03
N ARG A 58 18.92 0.29 13.28
CA ARG A 58 20.10 0.36 12.40
C ARG A 58 20.30 -0.90 11.55
N ALA A 59 19.46 -1.91 11.72
CA ALA A 59 19.48 -3.09 10.88
C ALA A 59 19.29 -2.67 9.40
N GLY A 60 20.15 -3.18 8.53
CA GLY A 60 20.13 -2.83 7.10
C GLY A 60 20.39 -1.34 6.81
N ALA A 61 21.02 -0.57 7.70
CA ALA A 61 21.27 0.86 7.40
C ALA A 61 22.08 1.11 6.10
N HIS A 62 22.82 0.11 5.62
CA HIS A 62 23.63 0.16 4.40
C HIS A 62 22.80 0.01 3.11
N ASP A 63 21.61 -0.58 3.18
CA ASP A 63 20.70 -0.82 2.05
C ASP A 63 19.33 -0.18 2.29
N PHE A 64 19.29 0.88 3.11
CA PHE A 64 18.07 1.58 3.50
C PHE A 64 17.03 0.66 4.16
N ALA A 65 17.51 -0.36 4.88
CA ALA A 65 16.77 -1.39 5.59
C ALA A 65 16.04 -2.42 4.71
N ILE A 66 16.16 -2.33 3.38
CA ILE A 66 15.38 -3.14 2.44
C ILE A 66 15.57 -4.65 2.69
N GLY A 67 16.82 -5.13 2.67
CA GLY A 67 17.12 -6.55 2.84
C GLY A 67 16.80 -7.08 4.24
N SER A 68 16.86 -6.23 5.28
CA SER A 68 16.46 -6.63 6.63
C SER A 68 14.95 -6.60 6.85
N ALA A 69 14.22 -5.70 6.20
CA ALA A 69 12.80 -5.48 6.44
C ALA A 69 11.90 -6.41 5.61
N ALA A 70 12.29 -6.74 4.38
CA ALA A 70 11.55 -7.63 3.51
C ALA A 70 11.18 -8.99 4.17
N PRO A 71 12.13 -9.76 4.75
CA PRO A 71 11.80 -11.02 5.41
C PRO A 71 10.89 -10.84 6.64
N ASP A 72 11.01 -9.71 7.36
CA ASP A 72 10.15 -9.44 8.52
C ASP A 72 8.71 -9.15 8.09
N LEU A 73 8.53 -8.43 6.97
CA LEU A 73 7.21 -8.13 6.40
C LEU A 73 6.54 -9.38 5.85
N LEU A 74 7.28 -10.26 5.19
CA LEU A 74 6.77 -11.55 4.71
C LEU A 74 6.42 -12.47 5.87
N ALA A 75 7.29 -12.59 6.88
CA ALA A 75 6.99 -13.38 8.07
C ALA A 75 5.76 -12.85 8.83
N LEU A 76 5.58 -11.53 8.88
CA LEU A 76 4.38 -10.90 9.45
C LEU A 76 3.12 -11.27 8.66
N LEU A 77 3.20 -11.24 7.33
CA LEU A 77 2.09 -11.63 6.46
C LEU A 77 1.75 -13.11 6.63
N ASP A 78 2.74 -14.00 6.60
CA ASP A 78 2.55 -15.45 6.79
C ASP A 78 1.89 -15.74 8.14
N ALA A 79 2.36 -15.06 9.20
CA ALA A 79 1.77 -15.18 10.54
C ALA A 79 0.32 -14.67 10.58
N ALA A 80 -0.02 -13.62 9.82
CA ALA A 80 -1.38 -13.13 9.73
C ALA A 80 -2.29 -14.10 8.95
N LEU A 81 -1.79 -14.65 7.84
CA LEU A 81 -2.52 -15.59 6.96
C LEU A 81 -2.73 -16.97 7.58
N ALA A 82 -2.04 -17.29 8.68
CA ALA A 82 -2.36 -18.46 9.50
C ALA A 82 -3.76 -18.38 10.12
N ASP A 83 -4.38 -17.20 10.13
CA ASP A 83 -5.78 -17.02 10.49
C ASP A 83 -6.72 -17.31 9.30
N GLY A 84 -7.62 -18.27 9.49
CA GLY A 84 -8.58 -18.70 8.45
C GLY A 84 -9.62 -17.64 8.05
N ASP A 85 -9.72 -16.52 8.76
CA ASP A 85 -10.56 -15.38 8.37
C ASP A 85 -9.91 -14.49 7.29
N LEU A 86 -8.65 -14.73 6.94
CA LEU A 86 -7.94 -13.99 5.90
C LEU A 86 -7.82 -14.80 4.61
N ASP A 87 -7.98 -14.13 3.47
CA ASP A 87 -7.87 -14.74 2.16
C ASP A 87 -6.43 -14.63 1.62
N GLY A 88 -5.68 -15.72 1.73
CA GLY A 88 -4.30 -15.81 1.24
C GLY A 88 -4.16 -15.76 -0.28
N ASP A 89 -5.23 -16.01 -1.03
CA ASP A 89 -5.21 -15.91 -2.49
C ASP A 89 -5.45 -14.48 -2.98
N ARG A 90 -5.91 -13.58 -2.09
CA ARG A 90 -6.27 -12.19 -2.41
C ARG A 90 -5.49 -11.21 -1.54
N VAL A 91 -4.18 -11.14 -1.80
CA VAL A 91 -3.24 -10.28 -1.07
C VAL A 91 -2.72 -9.15 -1.98
N GLY A 92 -2.85 -7.91 -1.51
CA GLY A 92 -2.19 -6.73 -2.06
C GLY A 92 -1.10 -6.21 -1.13
N VAL A 93 -0.07 -5.57 -1.67
CA VAL A 93 0.96 -4.84 -0.90
C VAL A 93 0.95 -3.37 -1.28
N MET A 94 1.10 -2.49 -0.29
CA MET A 94 1.11 -1.05 -0.51
C MET A 94 1.92 -0.28 0.53
N GLY A 95 2.34 0.93 0.17
CA GLY A 95 3.03 1.84 1.09
C GLY A 95 3.40 3.15 0.42
N GLY A 96 3.72 4.16 1.23
CA GLY A 96 4.20 5.47 0.78
C GLY A 96 5.68 5.68 1.08
N SER A 97 6.39 6.48 0.28
CA SER A 97 7.81 6.79 0.47
C SER A 97 8.69 5.52 0.51
N TYR A 98 9.44 5.27 1.59
CA TYR A 98 10.11 3.98 1.82
C TYR A 98 9.17 2.78 1.65
N GLY A 99 7.93 2.86 2.13
CA GLY A 99 6.95 1.79 1.93
C GLY A 99 6.58 1.57 0.48
N GLY A 100 6.57 2.62 -0.34
CA GLY A 100 6.35 2.51 -1.80
C GLY A 100 7.56 1.89 -2.50
N THR A 101 8.76 2.23 -2.04
CA THR A 101 10.00 1.58 -2.45
C THR A 101 9.97 0.09 -2.12
N MET A 102 9.62 -0.26 -0.88
CA MET A 102 9.52 -1.65 -0.44
C MET A 102 8.42 -2.40 -1.19
N THR A 103 7.29 -1.76 -1.48
CA THR A 103 6.20 -2.34 -2.30
C THR A 103 6.72 -2.72 -3.68
N ALA A 104 7.41 -1.79 -4.35
CA ALA A 104 8.02 -2.06 -5.65
C ALA A 104 9.10 -3.15 -5.55
N TRP A 105 9.93 -3.11 -4.51
CA TRP A 105 10.97 -4.11 -4.27
C TRP A 105 10.37 -5.51 -4.07
N LEU A 106 9.32 -5.65 -3.24
CA LEU A 106 8.64 -6.93 -3.03
C LEU A 106 7.99 -7.45 -4.30
N ALA A 107 7.33 -6.58 -5.09
CA ALA A 107 6.78 -6.95 -6.40
C ALA A 107 7.88 -7.39 -7.39
N ALA A 108 9.01 -6.68 -7.41
CA ALA A 108 10.12 -6.91 -8.33
C ALA A 108 11.11 -8.00 -7.87
N HIS A 109 11.22 -8.32 -6.59
CA HIS A 109 12.09 -9.40 -6.09
C HIS A 109 11.33 -10.70 -5.86
N HIS A 110 10.00 -10.63 -5.81
CA HIS A 110 9.15 -11.76 -6.19
C HIS A 110 9.04 -11.92 -7.74
N SER A 111 9.56 -10.97 -8.52
CA SER A 111 9.69 -11.01 -10.00
C SER A 111 11.09 -10.60 -10.45
N GLU A 112 12.07 -11.35 -9.95
CA GLU A 112 13.51 -11.35 -10.24
C GLU A 112 14.41 -10.09 -10.13
N GLN A 113 14.09 -8.82 -10.50
CA GLN A 113 15.13 -7.74 -10.56
C GLN A 113 14.68 -6.25 -10.34
N ASP A 114 15.19 -5.67 -9.23
CA ASP A 114 15.40 -4.32 -8.63
C ASP A 114 15.23 -2.92 -9.33
N LEU A 115 14.84 -1.87 -8.53
CA LEU A 115 15.54 -0.58 -8.22
C LEU A 115 14.64 0.65 -7.82
N VAL A 116 15.12 1.47 -6.86
CA VAL A 116 14.42 2.40 -5.90
C VAL A 116 14.33 3.91 -6.28
N CYS A 117 13.46 4.72 -5.59
CA CYS A 117 12.54 5.76 -6.10
C CYS A 117 12.79 7.30 -5.87
N PRO A 118 13.05 8.13 -6.92
CA PRO A 118 12.37 9.46 -7.16
C PRO A 118 11.12 9.46 -8.10
N LEU A 119 10.41 10.58 -8.37
CA LEU A 119 9.24 10.61 -9.30
C LEU A 119 9.55 9.97 -10.67
N GLU A 120 10.74 10.25 -11.19
CA GLU A 120 11.27 9.61 -12.39
C GLU A 120 11.30 8.08 -12.26
N GLN A 121 11.52 7.52 -11.08
CA GLN A 121 11.49 6.08 -10.83
C GLN A 121 10.08 5.52 -10.75
N ALA A 122 9.11 6.26 -10.20
CA ALA A 122 7.70 5.87 -10.31
C ALA A 122 7.29 5.80 -11.78
N GLN A 123 7.74 6.75 -12.60
CA GLN A 123 7.54 6.74 -14.05
C GLN A 123 8.31 5.61 -14.75
N ARG A 124 9.58 5.35 -14.40
CA ARG A 124 10.39 4.26 -14.98
C ARG A 124 9.81 2.89 -14.64
N LEU A 125 9.38 2.67 -13.40
CA LEU A 125 8.69 1.46 -12.97
C LEU A 125 7.37 1.31 -13.73
N PHE A 126 6.58 2.37 -13.84
CA PHE A 126 5.35 2.39 -14.62
C PHE A 126 5.60 1.98 -16.08
N PHE A 127 6.56 2.60 -16.78
CA PHE A 127 6.85 2.27 -18.17
C PHE A 127 7.42 0.86 -18.32
N THR A 128 8.20 0.37 -17.36
CA THR A 128 8.73 -1.00 -17.35
C THR A 128 7.60 -2.02 -17.21
N LEU A 129 6.71 -1.83 -16.23
CA LEU A 129 5.53 -2.67 -16.01
C LEU A 129 4.57 -2.63 -17.20
N LYS A 130 4.28 -1.43 -17.74
CA LYS A 130 3.42 -1.24 -18.91
C LYS A 130 4.00 -1.95 -20.14
N ARG A 131 5.32 -1.90 -20.34
CA ARG A 131 6.01 -2.62 -21.43
C ARG A 131 5.98 -4.14 -21.22
N ALA A 132 6.02 -4.61 -19.98
CA ALA A 132 5.90 -6.02 -19.63
C ALA A 132 4.45 -6.56 -19.74
N GLY A 133 3.46 -5.69 -20.01
CA GLY A 133 2.05 -6.07 -20.08
C GLY A 133 1.38 -6.22 -18.71
N THR A 134 2.07 -5.85 -17.62
CA THR A 134 1.51 -5.86 -16.27
C THR A 134 0.53 -4.69 -16.11
N PRO A 135 -0.70 -4.92 -15.62
CA PRO A 135 -1.63 -3.84 -15.31
C PRO A 135 -0.99 -2.84 -14.35
N VAL A 136 -0.99 -1.55 -14.72
CA VAL A 136 -0.41 -0.48 -13.92
C VAL A 136 -1.13 0.84 -14.21
N GLU A 137 -1.35 1.65 -13.17
CA GLU A 137 -1.96 2.98 -13.27
C GLU A 137 -1.07 4.03 -12.58
N LEU A 138 -0.82 5.16 -13.26
CA LEU A 138 -0.16 6.32 -12.67
C LEU A 138 -1.19 7.43 -12.46
N VAL A 139 -1.35 7.87 -11.21
CA VAL A 139 -2.26 8.95 -10.84
C VAL A 139 -1.48 10.12 -10.26
N ILE A 140 -1.65 11.29 -10.86
CA ILE A 140 -0.95 12.53 -10.49
C ILE A 140 -1.97 13.53 -9.94
N PHE A 141 -1.68 14.09 -8.76
CA PHE A 141 -2.45 15.16 -8.12
C PHE A 141 -1.69 16.49 -8.25
N PRO A 142 -2.13 17.43 -9.12
CA PRO A 142 -1.44 18.70 -9.30
C PRO A 142 -1.45 19.56 -8.03
N GLY A 143 -0.32 20.19 -7.74
CA GLY A 143 -0.16 21.07 -6.58
C GLY A 143 0.08 20.33 -5.25
N GLU A 144 0.12 19.00 -5.25
CA GLU A 144 0.36 18.19 -4.07
C GLU A 144 1.83 17.79 -3.95
N GLY A 145 2.32 17.74 -2.70
CA GLY A 145 3.69 17.34 -2.36
C GLY A 145 3.77 15.98 -1.68
N HIS A 146 4.91 15.71 -1.03
CA HIS A 146 5.16 14.45 -0.32
C HIS A 146 4.18 14.16 0.84
N GLU A 147 3.47 15.19 1.29
CA GLU A 147 2.55 15.13 2.43
C GLU A 147 1.08 14.94 2.02
N LEU A 148 0.78 14.65 0.74
CA LEU A 148 -0.60 14.47 0.23
C LEU A 148 -1.49 13.65 1.17
N SER A 149 -1.03 12.46 1.61
CA SER A 149 -1.84 11.58 2.46
C SER A 149 -2.10 12.13 3.86
N ARG A 150 -1.25 13.03 4.37
CA ARG A 150 -1.29 13.54 5.75
C ARG A 150 -1.94 14.93 5.84
N SER A 151 -1.58 15.84 4.94
CA SER A 151 -1.96 17.25 4.99
C SER A 151 -2.28 17.87 3.62
N GLY A 152 -2.40 17.05 2.57
CA GLY A 152 -2.87 17.51 1.26
C GLY A 152 -4.30 18.04 1.28
N LEU A 153 -4.74 18.64 0.17
CA LEU A 153 -6.10 19.17 0.05
C LEU A 153 -7.12 18.08 0.39
N PRO A 154 -8.14 18.36 1.23
CA PRO A 154 -9.13 17.37 1.62
C PRO A 154 -9.77 16.64 0.43
N SER A 155 -10.06 17.37 -0.65
CA SER A 155 -10.60 16.81 -1.91
C SER A 155 -9.62 15.84 -2.58
N HIS A 156 -8.31 16.12 -2.58
CA HIS A 156 -7.29 15.24 -3.14
C HIS A 156 -7.06 14.00 -2.28
N ARG A 157 -7.15 14.14 -0.95
CA ARG A 157 -7.07 13.00 -0.02
C ARG A 157 -8.22 12.01 -0.24
N LEU A 158 -9.45 12.52 -0.35
CA LEU A 158 -10.63 11.69 -0.66
C LEU A 158 -10.50 11.02 -2.02
N ALA A 159 -10.16 11.79 -3.06
CA ALA A 159 -9.98 11.24 -4.40
C ALA A 159 -8.87 10.17 -4.48
N ARG A 160 -7.81 10.31 -3.68
CA ARG A 160 -6.78 9.27 -3.56
C ARG A 160 -7.37 7.97 -2.99
N PHE A 161 -8.20 8.04 -1.94
CA PHE A 161 -8.85 6.85 -1.40
C PHE A 161 -9.75 6.19 -2.45
N ASP A 162 -10.55 6.97 -3.17
CA ASP A 162 -11.44 6.44 -4.22
C ASP A 162 -10.66 5.68 -5.28
N VAL A 163 -9.57 6.26 -5.79
CA VAL A 163 -8.70 5.64 -6.80
C VAL A 163 -8.10 4.33 -6.28
N VAL A 164 -7.59 4.32 -5.04
CA VAL A 164 -6.94 3.14 -4.46
C VAL A 164 -7.95 2.03 -4.20
N LEU A 165 -9.14 2.36 -3.68
CA LEU A 165 -10.20 1.40 -3.46
C LEU A 165 -10.71 0.80 -4.79
N GLU A 166 -10.92 1.64 -5.80
CA GLU A 166 -11.27 1.19 -7.15
C GLU A 166 -10.26 0.19 -7.72
N TRP A 167 -8.96 0.44 -7.51
CA TRP A 167 -7.89 -0.49 -7.91
C TRP A 167 -8.01 -1.83 -7.19
N TRP A 168 -8.14 -1.80 -5.86
CA TRP A 168 -8.26 -3.04 -5.09
C TRP A 168 -9.54 -3.81 -5.43
N ASP A 169 -10.65 -3.13 -5.68
CA ASP A 169 -11.89 -3.79 -6.06
C ASP A 169 -11.73 -4.54 -7.40
N ARG A 170 -11.04 -3.95 -8.39
CA ARG A 170 -10.76 -4.63 -9.67
C ARG A 170 -9.86 -5.85 -9.53
N HIS A 171 -8.91 -5.83 -8.61
CA HIS A 171 -7.84 -6.83 -8.54
C HIS A 171 -7.99 -7.86 -7.42
N LEU A 172 -8.71 -7.54 -6.34
CA LEU A 172 -8.86 -8.38 -5.15
C LEU A 172 -10.32 -8.74 -4.84
N ARG A 173 -11.31 -8.18 -5.55
CA ARG A 173 -12.72 -8.59 -5.40
C ARG A 173 -13.23 -9.29 -6.66
N SER A 174 -13.00 -10.59 -6.75
CA SER A 174 -13.71 -11.44 -7.71
C SER A 174 -14.98 -12.03 -7.08
N GLY A 175 -16.17 -11.71 -7.62
CA GLY A 175 -17.39 -12.49 -7.40
C GLY A 175 -18.55 -11.88 -6.60
N ARG A 176 -18.53 -10.60 -6.21
CA ARG A 176 -19.76 -9.89 -5.76
C ARG A 176 -20.35 -9.08 -6.92
N PRO A 177 -21.69 -8.97 -7.04
CA PRO A 177 -22.28 -7.96 -7.90
C PRO A 177 -21.67 -6.62 -7.52
N GLN A 178 -21.13 -5.92 -8.51
CA GLN A 178 -20.77 -4.52 -8.40
C GLN A 178 -21.95 -3.83 -7.69
N VAL A 179 -21.74 -3.31 -6.48
CA VAL A 179 -22.73 -2.41 -5.90
C VAL A 179 -22.86 -1.31 -6.93
N ASP A 180 -24.05 -1.18 -7.48
CA ASP A 180 -24.32 -0.21 -8.52
C ASP A 180 -24.09 1.18 -7.94
N THR A 181 -22.89 1.70 -8.16
CA THR A 181 -22.51 3.09 -7.90
C THR A 181 -22.90 3.97 -9.10
N THR A 182 -24.01 3.67 -9.79
CA THR A 182 -24.72 4.66 -10.62
C THR A 182 -25.20 5.88 -9.84
N GLY A 183 -25.10 5.86 -8.51
CA GLY A 183 -24.89 7.08 -7.76
C GLY A 183 -23.51 7.66 -8.08
N GLN A 184 -23.44 8.55 -9.08
CA GLN A 184 -22.29 9.41 -9.39
C GLN A 184 -21.45 9.62 -8.14
N SER A 185 -20.20 9.16 -8.15
CA SER A 185 -19.25 9.55 -7.12
C SER A 185 -19.27 11.09 -7.06
N PRO A 186 -19.66 11.72 -5.93
CA PRO A 186 -19.84 13.16 -5.87
C PRO A 186 -18.53 13.92 -6.06
N HIS A 187 -17.40 13.20 -6.11
CA HIS A 187 -16.07 13.74 -6.25
C HIS A 187 -15.29 13.02 -7.35
N ARG A 188 -15.67 13.22 -8.61
CA ARG A 188 -14.66 13.18 -9.68
C ARG A 188 -13.83 14.46 -9.51
N PRO A 189 -12.59 14.41 -8.99
CA PRO A 189 -11.82 15.62 -8.82
C PRO A 189 -11.56 16.24 -10.20
N PRO A 190 -11.79 17.55 -10.39
CA PRO A 190 -11.58 18.20 -11.68
C PRO A 190 -10.11 18.21 -12.17
N HIS A 191 -9.16 17.63 -11.42
CA HIS A 191 -7.72 17.86 -11.61
C HIS A 191 -6.80 16.62 -11.54
N SER A 192 -7.28 15.39 -11.28
CA SER A 192 -6.38 14.21 -11.32
C SER A 192 -6.18 13.69 -12.73
N VAL A 193 -4.94 13.46 -13.14
CA VAL A 193 -4.62 12.85 -14.44
C VAL A 193 -4.27 11.38 -14.23
N ARG A 194 -5.00 10.47 -14.92
CA ARG A 194 -4.67 9.04 -15.03
C ARG A 194 -3.99 8.81 -16.39
N ILE A 195 -2.85 8.11 -16.44
CA ILE A 195 -2.06 7.80 -17.66
C ILE A 195 -1.75 6.30 -17.74
#